data_AF-A0A6L8I6V8-F1
#
_entry.id   AF-A0A6L8I6V8-F1
#
_cell.length_a   1.000
_cell.length_b   1.000
_cell.length_c   1.000
_cell.angle_alpha   90.00
_cell.angle_beta   90.00
_cell.angle_gamma   90.00
#
_symmetry.space_group_name_H-M   'P 1'
#
loop_
_entity.id
_entity.type
_entity.pdbx_description
1 polymer ?
#
loop_
_entity_poly.entity_id
_entity_poly.type
_entity_poly.pdbx_seq_one_letter_code
_entity_poly.pdbx_strand_id
1 'polypeptide(L)'
;MSIWPEERVATADSDLDTVDMTVNVGPQHPATHGVFRMVLTVDGELVVGCEPYIGYLHRGLEKLSENADYRQAMGWWDRTDYLAGMCCEGAYTMAVERLAGIEVPERADYIRVIMMEL
;
A
#
# COMPACT_ATOMS: atom_id res chain seq x y z
N MET A 1 -9.96 -10.15 -23.72
CA MET A 1 -10.56 -9.12 -22.85
C MET A 1 -9.52 -8.03 -22.69
N SER A 2 -9.58 -6.99 -23.53
CA SER A 2 -8.58 -5.92 -23.58
C SER A 2 -8.70 -5.05 -22.34
N ILE A 3 -7.64 -4.96 -21.54
CA ILE A 3 -7.52 -4.12 -20.33
C ILE A 3 -7.22 -2.65 -20.65
N TRP A 4 -7.38 -2.24 -21.90
CA TRP A 4 -7.14 -0.87 -22.35
C TRP A 4 -8.47 -0.12 -22.36
N PRO A 5 -8.59 1.04 -21.69
CA PRO A 5 -9.82 1.82 -21.76
C PRO A 5 -10.00 2.32 -23.19
N GLU A 6 -11.24 2.24 -23.69
CA GLU A 6 -11.62 2.87 -24.94
C GLU A 6 -11.32 4.37 -24.86
N GLU A 7 -10.61 4.88 -25.86
CA GLU A 7 -10.15 6.27 -25.97
C GLU A 7 -11.36 7.22 -25.86
N ARG A 8 -11.51 7.88 -24.71
CA ARG A 8 -12.46 8.99 -24.58
C ARG A 8 -11.81 10.24 -25.17
N VAL A 9 -12.04 10.45 -26.46
CA VAL A 9 -11.66 11.68 -27.15
C VAL A 9 -12.62 12.79 -26.72
N ALA A 10 -12.11 13.78 -25.99
CA ALA A 10 -12.84 14.99 -25.65
C ALA A 10 -13.21 15.76 -26.93
N THR A 11 -14.46 16.19 -27.03
CA THR A 11 -14.95 17.01 -28.15
C THR A 11 -14.74 18.48 -27.77
N ALA A 12 -13.83 19.17 -28.46
CA ALA A 12 -13.51 20.58 -28.20
C ALA A 12 -14.44 21.49 -29.01
N ASP A 13 -15.11 22.43 -28.33
CA ASP A 13 -15.91 23.50 -28.94
C ASP A 13 -15.67 24.82 -28.18
N SER A 14 -14.42 25.30 -28.16
CA SER A 14 -14.03 26.71 -28.08
C SER A 14 -12.51 26.86 -28.36
N ASP A 15 -12.11 27.97 -28.99
CA ASP A 15 -10.78 28.17 -29.60
C ASP A 15 -9.58 28.26 -28.60
N LEU A 16 -9.78 28.02 -27.30
CA LEU A 16 -8.74 28.04 -26.25
C LEU A 16 -8.96 26.98 -25.14
N ASP A 17 -9.64 25.87 -25.44
CA ASP A 17 -9.81 24.79 -24.44
C ASP A 17 -8.49 24.02 -24.23
N THR A 18 -8.11 23.84 -22.98
CA THR A 18 -6.99 22.99 -22.56
C THR A 18 -7.32 21.53 -22.86
N VAL A 19 -6.42 20.86 -23.59
CA VAL A 19 -6.56 19.44 -23.90
C VAL A 19 -6.16 18.62 -22.68
N ASP A 20 -7.07 17.76 -22.20
CA ASP A 20 -6.78 16.80 -21.13
C ASP A 20 -5.54 15.95 -21.50
N MET A 21 -4.45 16.13 -20.75
CA MET A 21 -3.21 15.39 -20.96
C MET A 21 -3.15 14.19 -20.01
N THR A 22 -2.80 13.03 -20.56
CA THR A 22 -2.49 11.85 -19.74
C THR A 22 -1.00 11.78 -19.46
N VAL A 23 -0.60 11.83 -18.19
CA VAL A 23 0.79 11.79 -17.73
C VAL A 23 1.03 10.52 -16.90
N ASN A 24 2.00 9.72 -17.32
CA ASN A 24 2.38 8.50 -16.60
C ASN A 24 3.54 8.80 -15.63
N VAL A 25 3.26 8.76 -14.33
CA VAL A 25 4.23 8.98 -13.25
C VAL A 25 4.61 7.63 -12.64
N GLY A 26 5.90 7.31 -12.64
CA GLY A 26 6.43 6.03 -12.12
C GLY A 26 6.73 5.01 -13.22
N PRO A 27 7.07 3.75 -12.88
CA PRO A 27 7.12 3.18 -11.52
C PRO A 27 8.41 3.49 -10.74
N GLN A 28 9.42 4.11 -11.37
CA GLN A 28 10.73 4.43 -10.77
C GLN A 28 10.93 5.93 -10.50
N HIS A 29 9.86 6.71 -10.42
CA HIS A 29 10.00 8.15 -10.20
C HIS A 29 10.46 8.41 -8.74
N PRO A 30 11.42 9.32 -8.47
CA PRO A 30 11.93 9.52 -7.10
C PRO A 30 10.86 9.94 -6.08
N ALA A 31 9.78 10.58 -6.54
CA ALA A 31 8.64 10.96 -5.68
C ALA A 31 7.76 9.77 -5.27
N THR A 32 7.92 8.59 -5.87
CA THR A 32 7.23 7.38 -5.44
C THR A 32 8.10 6.66 -4.43
N HIS A 33 7.83 6.87 -3.13
CA HIS A 33 8.46 6.11 -2.05
C HIS A 33 8.08 4.62 -2.18
N GLY A 34 8.91 3.84 -2.87
CA GLY A 34 8.62 2.47 -3.26
C GLY A 34 8.41 2.34 -4.77
N VAL A 35 7.60 1.36 -5.18
CA VAL A 35 7.31 1.10 -6.60
C VAL A 35 5.83 1.33 -6.84
N PHE A 36 5.51 2.50 -7.39
CA PHE A 36 4.13 2.92 -7.60
C PHE A 36 4.01 3.64 -8.94
N ARG A 37 2.98 3.29 -9.71
CA ARG A 37 2.69 3.93 -11.00
C ARG A 37 1.32 4.60 -10.89
N MET A 38 1.24 5.84 -11.32
CA MET A 38 0.00 6.60 -11.42
C MET A 38 -0.14 7.15 -12.83
N VAL A 39 -1.29 6.91 -13.45
CA VAL A 39 -1.65 7.56 -14.70
C VAL A 39 -2.55 8.73 -14.34
N LEU A 40 -2.03 9.95 -14.48
CA LEU A 40 -2.71 11.19 -14.14
C LEU A 40 -3.39 11.77 -15.38
N THR A 41 -4.61 12.26 -15.24
CA THR A 41 -5.26 13.12 -16.23
C THR A 41 -5.17 14.55 -15.71
N VAL A 42 -4.60 15.45 -16.52
CA VAL A 42 -4.28 16.81 -16.12
C VAL A 42 -4.88 17.81 -17.10
N ASP A 43 -5.55 18.81 -16.54
CA ASP A 43 -6.00 20.03 -17.23
C ASP A 43 -5.06 21.17 -16.79
N GLY A 44 -4.06 21.47 -17.62
CA GLY A 44 -3.02 22.44 -17.30
C GLY A 44 -2.16 22.03 -16.09
N GLU A 45 -2.37 22.71 -14.95
CA GLU A 45 -1.70 22.39 -13.66
C GLU A 45 -2.62 21.61 -12.70
N LEU A 46 -3.90 21.44 -13.06
CA LEU A 46 -4.90 20.79 -12.22
C LEU A 46 -4.98 19.29 -12.53
N VAL A 47 -4.80 18.46 -11.51
CA VAL A 47 -5.07 17.03 -11.62
C VAL A 47 -6.58 16.80 -11.55
N VAL A 48 -7.16 16.33 -12.65
CA VAL A 48 -8.60 16.02 -12.76
C VAL A 48 -8.90 14.53 -12.62
N GLY A 49 -7.89 13.66 -12.78
CA GLY A 49 -8.01 12.22 -12.62
C GLY A 49 -6.70 11.55 -12.22
N CYS A 50 -6.81 10.42 -11.52
CA CYS A 50 -5.67 9.58 -11.15
C CYS A 50 -6.10 8.11 -11.17
N GLU A 51 -5.43 7.31 -11.99
CA GLU A 51 -5.55 5.86 -12.02
C GLU A 51 -4.30 5.23 -11.38
N PRO A 52 -4.39 4.72 -10.14
CA PRO A 52 -3.27 4.09 -9.47
C PRO A 52 -3.08 2.63 -9.93
N TYR A 53 -1.86 2.31 -10.36
CA TYR A 53 -1.44 0.94 -10.68
C TYR A 53 -0.58 0.41 -9.52
N ILE A 54 -1.16 -0.50 -8.75
CA ILE A 54 -0.55 -1.14 -7.58
C ILE A 54 -0.18 -2.60 -7.86
N GLY A 55 0.51 -3.25 -6.90
CA GLY A 55 0.83 -4.68 -6.98
C GLY A 55 2.25 -5.00 -7.45
N TYR A 56 3.07 -4.00 -7.82
CA TYR A 56 4.49 -4.18 -8.14
C TYR A 56 5.31 -4.79 -6.99
N LEU A 57 4.87 -4.58 -5.73
CA LEU A 57 5.45 -5.18 -4.52
C LEU A 57 4.53 -6.25 -3.90
N HIS A 58 3.65 -6.86 -4.68
CA HIS A 58 2.87 -7.99 -4.19
C HIS A 58 3.77 -9.21 -4.01
N ARG A 59 3.94 -9.65 -2.77
CA ARG A 59 4.84 -10.76 -2.39
C ARG A 59 4.13 -12.02 -1.91
N GLY A 60 2.78 -12.04 -1.91
CA GLY A 60 2.01 -13.20 -1.45
C GLY A 60 2.20 -13.53 0.04
N LEU A 61 2.42 -12.53 0.88
CA LEU A 61 2.57 -12.64 2.35
C LEU A 61 1.57 -13.61 2.98
N GLU A 62 0.29 -13.40 2.67
CA GLU A 62 -0.81 -14.16 3.25
C GLU A 62 -0.69 -15.65 2.89
N LYS A 63 -0.34 -15.93 1.64
CA LYS A 63 -0.14 -17.29 1.15
C LYS A 63 1.10 -17.97 1.75
N LEU A 64 2.17 -17.20 1.96
CA LEU A 64 3.34 -17.70 2.66
C LEU A 64 2.99 -18.04 4.12
N SER A 65 2.19 -17.19 4.78
CA SER A 65 1.74 -17.36 6.17
C SER A 65 0.94 -18.65 6.37
N GLU A 66 0.18 -19.12 5.38
CA GLU A 66 -0.52 -20.41 5.44
C GLU A 66 0.43 -21.61 5.59
N ASN A 67 1.67 -21.51 5.14
CA ASN A 67 2.64 -22.60 5.13
C ASN A 67 3.67 -22.50 6.28
N ALA A 68 3.43 -21.63 7.26
CA ALA A 68 4.33 -21.40 8.38
C ALA A 68 3.60 -21.43 9.72
N ASP A 69 4.32 -21.79 10.78
CA ASP A 69 3.80 -21.62 12.13
C ASP A 69 3.67 -20.13 12.48
N TYR A 70 2.80 -19.79 13.44
CA TYR A 70 2.51 -18.40 13.81
C TYR A 70 3.77 -17.60 14.16
N ARG A 71 4.74 -18.25 14.82
CA ARG A 71 6.04 -17.64 15.19
C ARG A 71 6.94 -17.37 13.98
N GLN A 72 6.88 -18.22 12.97
CA GLN A 72 7.67 -18.08 11.75
C GLN A 72 7.09 -16.99 10.85
N ALA A 73 5.76 -16.91 10.78
CA ALA A 73 5.07 -15.91 9.97
C ALA A 73 5.26 -14.47 10.51
N MET A 74 5.53 -14.29 11.80
CA MET A 74 5.77 -12.98 12.44
C MET A 74 6.77 -12.11 11.66
N GLY A 75 7.91 -12.67 11.25
CA GLY A 75 8.93 -11.93 10.52
C GLY A 75 8.47 -11.47 9.12
N TRP A 76 7.42 -12.05 8.55
CA TRP A 76 6.84 -11.54 7.31
C TRP A 76 5.88 -10.37 7.55
N TRP A 77 5.18 -10.34 8.68
CA TRP A 77 4.26 -9.27 9.03
C TRP A 77 4.97 -7.95 9.34
N ASP A 78 6.15 -7.99 9.95
CA ASP A 78 7.08 -6.85 10.08
C ASP A 78 7.36 -6.14 8.74
N ARG A 79 7.33 -6.90 7.64
CA ARG A 79 7.67 -6.37 6.30
C ARG A 79 6.48 -5.76 5.56
N THR A 80 5.30 -5.70 6.18
CA THR A 80 4.11 -5.10 5.55
C THR A 80 4.20 -3.59 5.48
N ASP A 81 4.59 -2.97 6.60
CA ASP A 81 5.06 -1.59 6.67
C ASP A 81 6.52 -1.61 7.12
N TYR A 82 7.42 -1.29 6.20
CA TYR A 82 8.86 -1.31 6.46
C TYR A 82 9.34 -0.13 7.32
N LEU A 83 8.47 0.84 7.64
CA LEU A 83 8.76 1.93 8.57
C LEU A 83 8.22 1.65 9.98
N ALA A 84 7.09 0.96 10.08
CA ALA A 84 6.37 0.72 11.34
C ALA A 84 6.34 -0.77 11.75
N GLY A 85 7.50 -1.42 11.68
CA GLY A 85 7.64 -2.87 11.91
C GLY A 85 7.03 -3.38 13.22
N MET A 86 7.32 -2.71 14.33
CA MET A 86 6.82 -3.10 15.66
C MET A 86 5.30 -2.98 15.79
N CYS A 87 4.68 -2.01 15.11
CA CYS A 87 3.23 -1.87 15.06
C CYS A 87 2.60 -3.05 14.28
N CYS A 88 3.20 -3.43 13.15
CA CYS A 88 2.75 -4.56 12.35
C CYS A 88 2.90 -5.90 13.10
N GLU A 89 4.06 -6.16 13.70
CA GLU A 89 4.28 -7.35 14.52
C GLU A 89 3.33 -7.41 15.71
N GLY A 90 3.08 -6.28 16.37
CA GLY A 90 2.16 -6.21 17.49
C GLY A 90 0.72 -6.49 17.10
N ALA A 91 0.23 -5.93 16.00
CA ALA A 91 -1.11 -6.21 15.48
C ALA A 91 -1.30 -7.71 15.20
N TYR A 92 -0.31 -8.34 14.57
CA TYR A 92 -0.30 -9.77 14.32
C TYR A 92 -0.26 -10.60 15.62
N THR A 93 0.65 -10.26 16.53
CA THR A 93 0.83 -10.99 17.80
C THR A 93 -0.42 -10.93 18.67
N MET A 94 -1.04 -9.76 18.80
CA MET A 94 -2.29 -9.60 19.55
C MET A 94 -3.45 -10.42 18.95
N ALA A 95 -3.52 -10.52 17.61
CA ALA A 95 -4.52 -11.36 16.95
C ALA A 95 -4.32 -12.85 17.28
N VAL A 96 -3.07 -13.32 17.27
CA VAL A 96 -2.72 -14.71 17.62
C VAL A 96 -2.98 -14.99 19.10
N GLU A 97 -2.62 -14.09 20.00
CA GLU A 97 -2.85 -14.23 21.45
C GLU A 97 -4.33 -14.31 21.78
N ARG A 98 -5.15 -13.46 21.14
CA ARG A 98 -6.60 -13.49 21.29
C ARG A 98 -7.20 -14.79 20.76
N LEU A 99 -6.69 -15.32 19.65
CA LEU A 99 -7.13 -16.61 19.11
C LEU A 99 -6.75 -17.78 20.03
N ALA A 100 -5.58 -17.72 20.66
CA ALA A 100 -5.06 -18.76 21.55
C ALA A 100 -5.56 -18.64 23.01
N GLY A 101 -6.22 -17.54 23.37
CA GLY A 101 -6.66 -17.28 24.75
C GLY A 101 -5.52 -17.02 25.74
N ILE A 102 -4.43 -16.42 25.27
CA ILE A 102 -3.24 -16.14 26.09
C ILE A 102 -3.41 -14.81 26.81
N GLU A 103 -3.24 -14.80 28.13
CA GLU A 103 -3.14 -13.59 28.93
C GLU A 103 -1.68 -13.10 28.97
N VAL A 104 -1.46 -11.87 28.53
CA VAL A 104 -0.12 -11.27 28.43
C VAL A 104 0.26 -10.63 29.76
N PRO A 105 1.50 -10.81 30.26
CA PRO A 105 1.94 -10.13 31.48
C PRO A 105 1.90 -8.60 31.32
N GLU A 106 1.47 -7.88 32.35
CA GLU A 106 1.36 -6.41 32.34
C GLU A 106 2.66 -5.72 31.87
N ARG A 107 3.82 -6.22 32.30
CA ARG A 107 5.13 -5.70 31.86
C ARG A 107 5.32 -5.79 30.34
N ALA A 108 4.85 -6.86 29.69
CA ALA A 108 4.96 -7.01 28.24
C ALA A 108 4.07 -6.01 27.50
N ASP A 109 2.87 -5.72 28.00
CA ASP A 109 2.00 -4.70 27.40
C ASP A 109 2.60 -3.29 27.47
N TYR A 110 3.19 -2.91 28.62
CA TYR A 110 3.91 -1.63 28.70
C TYR A 110 5.08 -1.55 27.73
N ILE A 111 5.85 -2.64 27.57
CA ILE A 111 6.95 -2.68 26.60
C ILE A 111 6.40 -2.50 25.18
N ARG A 112 5.30 -3.18 24.82
CA ARG A 112 4.68 -3.03 23.49
C ARG A 112 4.31 -1.58 23.20
N VAL A 113 3.63 -0.92 24.14
CA VAL A 113 3.24 0.49 23.97
C VAL A 113 4.47 1.38 23.80
N ILE A 114 5.49 1.21 24.65
CA ILE A 114 6.73 2.00 24.51
C ILE A 114 7.36 1.77 23.14
N MET A 115 7.47 0.52 22.69
CA MET A 115 8.13 0.18 21.42
C MET A 115 7.33 0.65 20.18
N MET A 116 5.99 0.69 20.25
CA MET A 116 5.14 1.16 19.15
C MET A 116 5.11 2.69 19.01
N GLU A 117 5.41 3.42 20.08
CA GLU A 117 5.36 4.89 20.11
C GLU A 117 6.74 5.55 19.87
N LEU A 118 7.81 4.75 19.72
CA LEU A 118 9.17 5.22 19.41
C LEU A 118 9.34 5.53 17.91
#